data_AF-A0A0F9GD88-F1
#
_entry.id   AF-A0A0F9GD88-F1
#
_cell.length_a   1.000
_cell.length_b   1.000
_cell.length_c   1.000
_cell.angle_alpha   90.00
_cell.angle_beta   90.00
_cell.angle_gamma   90.00
#
_symmetry.space_group_name_H-M   'P 1'
#
loop_
_entity.id
_entity.type
_entity.pdbx_description
1 polymer ?
#
loop_
_entity_poly.entity_id
_entity_poly.type
_entity_poly.pdbx_seq_one_letter_code
_entity_poly.pdbx_strand_id
1 'polypeptide(L)' 'MITAPQDCPGCHGPNDYIEYGFVEIDGPDVKQECSCQACGCAWTENYMYTSFTITQKGDTNESSTAEKTG' A
#
# COMPACT_ATOMS: atom_id res chain seq x y z
N MET A 1 -3.33 1.55 -8.90
CA MET A 1 -2.72 0.23 -9.12
C MET A 1 -1.28 0.32 -8.69
N ILE A 2 -0.82 -0.55 -7.79
CA ILE A 2 0.57 -0.61 -7.33
C ILE A 2 1.28 -1.57 -8.28
N THR A 3 2.28 -1.11 -9.02
CA THR A 3 3.04 -1.96 -9.93
C THR A 3 4.32 -2.40 -9.21
N ALA A 4 4.23 -3.49 -8.46
CA ALA A 4 5.42 -4.15 -7.89
C ALA A 4 6.28 -4.78 -9.03
N PRO A 5 7.62 -4.87 -8.89
CA PRO A 5 8.45 -5.63 -9.81
C PRO A 5 7.97 -7.08 -9.77
N GLN A 6 7.64 -7.60 -10.95
CA GLN A 6 7.03 -8.91 -11.10
C GLN A 6 8.00 -10.06 -10.79
N ASP A 7 9.30 -9.77 -10.63
CA ASP A 7 10.37 -10.76 -10.56
C ASP A 7 11.32 -10.50 -9.38
N CYS A 8 11.82 -11.58 -8.79
CA CYS A 8 12.86 -11.50 -7.75
C CYS A 8 14.17 -10.90 -8.32
N PRO A 9 14.75 -9.85 -7.72
CA PRO A 9 16.00 -9.25 -8.22
C PRO A 9 17.23 -10.15 -8.10
N GLY A 10 17.18 -11.19 -7.25
CA GLY A 10 18.29 -12.13 -7.06
C GLY A 10 18.29 -13.28 -8.08
N CYS A 11 17.17 -13.99 -8.20
CA CYS A 11 17.08 -15.18 -9.08
C CYS A 11 16.25 -14.96 -10.35
N HIS A 12 15.64 -13.79 -10.53
CA HIS A 12 14.68 -13.50 -11.60
C HIS A 12 13.52 -14.50 -11.65
N GLY A 13 13.20 -15.11 -10.50
CA GLY A 13 12.08 -16.00 -10.34
C GLY A 13 10.75 -15.23 -10.35
N PRO A 14 9.65 -15.89 -10.75
CA PRO A 14 8.33 -15.30 -10.85
C PRO A 14 7.81 -14.79 -9.49
N ASN A 15 6.80 -13.92 -9.57
CA ASN A 15 6.11 -13.34 -8.43
C ASN A 15 5.59 -14.35 -7.39
N ASP A 16 5.22 -15.56 -7.82
CA ASP A 16 4.76 -16.64 -6.94
C ASP A 16 5.80 -17.09 -5.91
N TYR A 17 7.08 -16.75 -6.11
CA TYR A 17 8.15 -17.05 -5.17
C TYR A 17 8.40 -15.92 -4.16
N ILE A 18 7.66 -14.81 -4.24
CA ILE A 18 7.87 -13.62 -3.43
C ILE A 18 6.87 -13.61 -2.27
N GLU A 19 7.38 -13.62 -1.05
CA GLU A 19 6.63 -13.43 0.17
C GLU A 19 6.66 -11.95 0.57
N TYR A 20 5.48 -11.37 0.79
CA TYR A 20 5.31 -9.98 1.20
C TYR A 20 5.16 -9.87 2.71
N GLY A 21 6.05 -9.10 3.33
CA GLY A 21 6.10 -8.84 4.76
C GLY A 21 5.39 -7.56 5.16
N PHE A 22 5.97 -6.87 6.14
CA PHE A 22 5.41 -5.64 6.70
C PHE A 22 5.37 -4.49 5.68
N VAL A 23 4.36 -3.62 5.87
CA VAL A 23 4.15 -2.41 5.05
C VAL A 23 4.22 -1.19 5.95
N GLU A 24 5.16 -0.30 5.64
CA GLU A 24 5.25 1.03 6.23
C GLU A 24 4.61 2.05 5.29
N ILE A 25 3.69 2.87 5.81
CA ILE A 25 3.04 3.95 5.07
C ILE A 25 3.37 5.27 5.76
N ASP A 26 4.10 6.15 5.07
CA ASP A 26 4.46 7.50 5.52
C ASP A 26 3.95 8.53 4.49
N GLY A 27 2.73 9.02 4.71
CA GLY A 27 2.06 9.90 3.75
C GLY A 27 1.86 9.20 2.39
N PRO A 28 2.40 9.75 1.28
CA PRO A 28 2.32 9.12 -0.03
C PRO A 28 3.37 8.03 -0.27
N ASP A 29 4.35 7.88 0.63
CA ASP A 29 5.43 6.91 0.49
C ASP A 29 5.04 5.58 1.13
N VAL A 30 5.19 4.48 0.39
CA VAL A 30 4.93 3.14 0.92
C VAL A 30 6.14 2.26 0.70
N LYS A 31 6.59 1.66 1.80
CA LYS A 31 7.67 0.68 1.81
C LYS A 31 7.11 -0.70 2.10
N GLN A 32 7.41 -1.65 1.24
CA GLN A 32 6.99 -3.04 1.37
C GLN A 32 8.21 -3.93 1.47
N GLU A 33 8.29 -4.70 2.55
CA GLU A 33 9.30 -5.75 2.65
C GLU A 33 8.91 -6.94 1.79
N CYS A 34 9.87 -7.43 1.01
CA CYS A 34 9.71 -8.58 0.11
C CYS A 34 10.85 -9.57 0.35
N SER A 35 10.54 -10.87 0.29
CA SER A 35 11.56 -11.92 0.37
C SER A 35 11.26 -13.05 -0.61
N CYS A 36 12.27 -13.52 -1.33
CA CYS A 36 12.12 -14.63 -2.27
C CYS A 36 12.35 -15.97 -1.57
N GLN A 37 11.33 -16.81 -1.55
CA GLN A 37 11.37 -18.16 -0.97
C GLN A 37 12.27 -19.12 -1.77
N ALA A 38 12.54 -18.84 -3.04
CA ALA A 38 13.37 -19.68 -3.89
C ALA A 38 14.87 -19.46 -3.69
N CYS A 39 15.31 -18.21 -3.52
CA CYS A 39 16.75 -17.88 -3.42
C CYS A 39 17.16 -17.23 -2.09
N GLY A 40 16.19 -16.88 -1.22
CA GLY A 40 16.44 -16.20 0.06
C GLY A 40 16.80 -14.72 -0.05
N CYS A 41 16.76 -14.13 -1.24
CA CYS A 41 17.01 -12.70 -1.43
C CYS A 41 15.87 -11.89 -0.80
N ALA A 42 16.20 -10.89 0.03
CA ALA A 42 15.25 -9.97 0.61
C ALA A 42 15.53 -8.54 0.10
N TRP A 43 14.46 -7.79 -0.17
CA TRP A 43 14.55 -6.40 -0.61
C TRP A 43 13.33 -5.59 -0.15
N THR A 44 13.44 -4.28 -0.22
CA THR A 44 12.34 -3.35 0.10
C THR A 44 11.91 -2.65 -1.17
N GLU A 45 10.63 -2.78 -1.51
CA GLU A 45 10.02 -1.97 -2.55
C GLU A 45 9.58 -0.63 -1.99
N ASN A 46 9.75 0.41 -2.79
CA ASN A 46 9.26 1.75 -2.47
C ASN A 46 8.34 2.18 -3.60
N TYR A 47 7.06 2.38 -3.29
CA TYR A 47 6.08 2.84 -4.26
C TYR A 47 5.27 4.00 -3.72
N MET A 48 4.97 4.96 -4.60
CA MET A 48 4.15 6.12 -4.24
C MET A 48 2.67 5.78 -4.39
N TYR A 49 1.92 5.94 -3.31
CA TYR A 49 0.46 5.84 -3.33
C TYR A 49 -0.12 7.09 -4.02
N THR A 50 -0.65 6.94 -5.22
CA THR A 50 -1.14 8.08 -6.03
C THR A 50 -2.64 8.35 -5.90
N SER A 51 -3.44 7.46 -5.30
CA SER A 51 -4.85 7.74 -4.98
C SER A 51 -5.47 6.67 -4.07
N PHE A 52 -6.37 7.11 -3.18
CA PHE A 52 -7.38 6.28 -2.54
C PHE A 52 -8.77 6.89 -2.80
N THR A 53 -9.79 6.05 -2.94
CA THR A 53 -11.20 6.44 -2.73
C THR A 53 -11.56 6.00 -1.32
N ILE A 54 -11.80 6.93 -0.40
CA ILE A 54 -12.39 6.58 0.91
C ILE A 54 -13.87 6.29 0.67
N THR A 55 -14.23 5.01 0.60
CA THR A 55 -15.64 4.61 0.74
C THR A 55 -15.92 4.48 2.23
N GLN A 56 -16.42 5.54 2.86
CA GLN A 56 -16.91 5.48 4.23
C GLN A 56 -18.10 4.52 4.25
N LYS A 57 -17.96 3.36 4.91
CA LYS A 57 -19.03 2.39 5.03
C LYS A 57 -19.94 2.82 6.18
N GLY A 58 -20.94 3.63 5.85
CA GLY A 58 -22.09 3.94 6.71
C GLY A 58 -22.09 5.35 7.28
N ASP A 59 -22.95 6.20 6.70
CA ASP A 59 -23.52 7.38 7.33
C ASP A 59 -24.09 7.03 8.72
N THR A 60 -23.56 7.66 9.76
CA THR A 60 -24.41 8.29 10.77
C THR A 60 -23.62 9.43 11.43
N ASN A 61 -23.66 10.62 10.83
CA ASN A 61 -23.60 11.81 11.68
C ASN A 61 -24.55 12.89 11.14
N GLU A 62 -25.54 13.13 11.98
CA GLU A 62 -26.64 14.07 11.91
C GLU A 62 -26.23 15.46 11.39
N SER A 63 -27.03 16.00 10.48
CA SER A 63 -26.98 17.39 10.06
C SER A 63 -26.97 18.33 11.27
N SER A 64 -26.02 19.25 11.32
CA SER A 64 -26.18 20.47 12.11
C SER A 64 -25.74 21.68 11.29
N THR A 65 -26.74 22.32 10.70
CA THR A 65 -26.71 23.66 10.11
C THR A 65 -26.19 24.64 11.16
N ALA A 66 -25.09 25.34 10.89
CA ALA A 66 -24.65 26.48 11.67
C ALA A 66 -24.93 27.77 10.88
N GLU A 67 -26.20 28.17 10.81
CA GLU A 67 -26.57 29.56 10.58
C GLU A 67 -26.84 30.21 11.94
N LYS A 68 -26.02 31.19 12.32
CA LYS A 68 -26.52 32.33 13.09
C LYS A 68 -25.71 33.59 12.77
N THR A 69 -26.32 34.39 11.91
CA THR A 69 -26.19 35.84 11.81
C THR A 69 -26.24 36.47 13.20
N GLY A 70 -25.26 37.31 13.52
CA GLY A 70 -25.24 38.19 14.68
C GLY A 70 -24.37 39.40 14.36
#